data_AF-A0A350UY74-F1
#
_entry.id   AF-A0A350UY74-F1
#
_cell.length_a   1.000
_cell.length_b   1.000
_cell.length_c   1.000
_cell.angle_alpha   90.00
_cell.angle_beta   90.00
_cell.angle_gamma   90.00
#
_symmetry.space_group_name_H-M   'P 1'
#
loop_
_entity.id
_entity.type
_entity.pdbx_description
1 polymer ?
#
loop_
_entity_poly.entity_id
_entity_poly.type
_entity_poly.pdbx_seq_one_letter_code
_entity_poly.pdbx_strand_id
1 'polypeptide(L)'
;MKKILLFLVLFSQSLSLFSQDTFSITAVDPVTGLVGSAGASCVAGSRILSDLHPNRGVIHTQAYYISANQVYARNLMIMGLSPQQIIDSLIANDKGSPPFPTRRQYGITDFIGNTVRTAGYTGTNTDPYRNHVLGPNFT
;
A
#
# COMPACT_ATOMS: atom_id res chain seq x y z
N MET A 1 -7.46 -22.30 44.24
CA MET A 1 -6.33 -21.64 43.55
C MET A 1 -5.84 -22.42 42.32
N LYS A 2 -5.42 -23.70 42.42
CA LYS A 2 -4.93 -24.49 41.26
C LYS A 2 -5.93 -24.63 40.09
N LYS A 3 -7.23 -24.82 40.37
CA LYS A 3 -8.29 -24.90 39.34
C LYS A 3 -8.54 -23.57 38.60
N ILE A 4 -8.38 -22.44 39.30
CA ILE A 4 -8.52 -21.10 38.73
C ILE A 4 -7.33 -20.80 37.81
N LEU A 5 -6.12 -21.18 38.23
CA LEU A 5 -4.92 -21.07 37.40
C LEU A 5 -5.03 -21.91 36.13
N LEU A 6 -5.52 -23.15 36.23
CA LEU A 6 -5.76 -24.02 35.07
C LEU A 6 -6.79 -23.42 34.11
N PHE A 7 -7.86 -22.84 34.64
CA PHE A 7 -8.89 -22.17 33.82
C PHE A 7 -8.34 -20.95 33.08
N LEU A 8 -7.52 -20.12 33.75
CA LEU A 8 -6.86 -18.96 33.13
C LEU A 8 -5.88 -19.38 32.03
N VAL A 9 -5.12 -20.47 32.23
CA VAL A 9 -4.21 -21.00 31.20
C VAL A 9 -4.99 -21.51 29.99
N LEU A 10 -6.08 -22.26 30.19
CA LEU A 10 -6.93 -22.73 29.09
C LEU A 10 -7.63 -21.57 28.35
N PHE A 11 -8.07 -20.53 29.08
CA PHE A 11 -8.64 -19.32 28.49
C PHE A 11 -7.62 -18.53 27.67
N SER A 12 -6.38 -18.40 28.15
CA SER A 12 -5.31 -17.73 27.40
C SER A 12 -4.95 -18.43 26.09
N GLN A 13 -5.06 -19.76 26.02
CA GLN A 13 -4.82 -20.53 24.79
C GLN A 13 -5.97 -20.43 23.77
N SER A 14 -7.11 -19.85 24.15
CA SER A 14 -8.22 -19.56 23.23
C SER A 14 -8.08 -18.22 22.49
N LEU A 15 -7.07 -17.41 22.83
CA LEU A 15 -6.80 -16.14 22.17
C LEU A 15 -6.02 -16.38 20.87
N SER A 16 -6.72 -16.47 19.74
CA SER A 16 -6.08 -16.43 18.42
C SER A 16 -5.69 -14.99 18.07
N LEU A 17 -4.39 -14.76 17.87
CA LEU A 17 -3.88 -13.53 17.27
C LEU A 17 -3.75 -13.75 15.76
N PHE A 18 -4.35 -12.86 14.97
CA PHE A 18 -4.20 -12.87 13.52
C PHE A 18 -3.11 -11.88 13.13
N SER A 19 -2.15 -12.34 12.33
CA SER A 19 -1.17 -11.47 11.70
C SER A 19 -1.73 -10.98 10.35
N GLN A 20 -1.66 -9.67 10.15
CA GLN A 20 -2.43 -8.90 9.17
C GLN A 20 -1.58 -7.77 8.55
N ASP A 21 -0.34 -7.64 9.00
CA ASP A 21 0.53 -6.53 8.63
C ASP A 21 0.97 -6.64 7.17
N THR A 22 1.11 -5.49 6.54
CA THR A 22 1.61 -5.37 5.17
C THR A 22 2.60 -4.22 5.10
N PHE A 23 3.81 -4.51 4.64
CA PHE A 23 4.86 -3.53 4.37
C PHE A 23 5.29 -3.65 2.92
N SER A 24 5.55 -2.52 2.30
CA SER A 24 5.92 -2.49 0.90
C SER A 24 6.77 -1.27 0.60
N ILE A 25 7.53 -1.34 -0.49
CA ILE A 25 8.37 -0.25 -0.99
C ILE A 25 8.29 -0.20 -2.51
N THR A 26 8.15 1.00 -3.04
CA THR A 26 8.37 1.33 -4.44
C THR A 26 9.67 2.10 -4.58
N ALA A 27 10.43 1.88 -5.66
CA ALA A 27 11.65 2.64 -5.91
C ALA A 27 11.87 2.88 -7.39
N VAL A 28 12.54 3.98 -7.73
CA VAL A 28 12.94 4.30 -9.11
C VAL A 28 14.42 4.69 -9.16
N ASP A 29 15.06 4.36 -10.27
CA ASP A 29 16.36 4.87 -10.66
C ASP A 29 16.19 5.66 -11.97
N PRO A 30 16.10 7.00 -11.89
CA PRO A 30 15.84 7.82 -13.08
C PRO A 30 17.06 7.89 -14.03
N VAL A 31 18.27 7.54 -13.58
CA VAL A 31 19.48 7.56 -14.42
C VAL A 31 19.46 6.39 -15.39
N THR A 32 19.03 5.21 -14.93
CA THR A 32 18.95 3.98 -15.76
C THR A 32 17.55 3.73 -16.32
N GLY A 33 16.53 4.40 -15.80
CA GLY A 33 15.12 4.17 -16.14
C GLY A 33 14.50 2.94 -15.46
N LEU A 34 15.24 2.30 -14.54
CA LEU A 34 14.80 1.11 -13.84
C LEU A 34 13.81 1.46 -12.72
N VAL A 35 12.89 0.52 -12.50
CA VAL A 35 11.84 0.63 -11.49
C VAL A 35 11.79 -0.65 -10.66
N GLY A 36 11.53 -0.51 -9.36
CA GLY A 36 11.63 -1.60 -8.39
C GLY A 36 10.46 -1.61 -7.42
N SER A 37 10.13 -2.81 -6.95
CA SER A 37 9.04 -3.05 -6.00
C SER A 37 9.38 -4.25 -5.12
N ALA A 38 9.07 -4.13 -3.83
CA ALA A 38 9.08 -5.26 -2.90
C ALA A 38 7.97 -5.11 -1.86
N GLY A 39 7.49 -6.22 -1.31
CA GLY A 39 6.50 -6.20 -0.25
C GLY A 39 6.36 -7.54 0.47
N ALA A 40 5.96 -7.45 1.74
CA ALA A 40 5.67 -8.58 2.61
C ALA A 40 4.29 -8.37 3.26
N SER A 41 3.50 -9.43 3.32
CA SER A 41 2.20 -9.41 3.98
C SER A 41 1.95 -10.72 4.69
N CYS A 42 1.30 -10.63 5.84
CA CYS A 42 0.80 -11.79 6.57
C CYS A 42 -0.54 -12.30 6.02
N VAL A 43 -1.12 -11.54 5.08
CA VAL A 43 -2.24 -11.95 4.25
C VAL A 43 -1.70 -12.45 2.91
N ALA A 44 -2.28 -13.53 2.38
CA ALA A 44 -1.87 -14.09 1.11
C ALA A 44 -2.01 -13.07 -0.05
N GLY A 45 -1.02 -13.04 -0.95
CA GLY A 45 -1.10 -12.28 -2.20
C GLY A 45 -0.34 -10.96 -2.22
N SER A 46 0.81 -10.82 -1.55
CA SER A 46 1.61 -9.57 -1.56
C SER A 46 2.00 -9.07 -2.96
N ARG A 47 2.10 -9.96 -3.96
CA ARG A 47 2.37 -9.57 -5.36
C ARG A 47 1.29 -8.66 -5.96
N ILE A 48 0.04 -8.75 -5.50
CA ILE A 48 -1.08 -7.96 -6.06
C ILE A 48 -0.97 -6.48 -5.72
N LEU A 49 -0.13 -6.12 -4.74
CA LEU A 49 0.04 -4.73 -4.31
C LEU A 49 0.75 -3.90 -5.38
N SER A 50 1.57 -4.56 -6.21
CA SER A 50 2.57 -3.93 -7.05
C SER A 50 2.14 -3.79 -8.50
N ASP A 51 2.25 -2.57 -9.04
CA ASP A 51 2.10 -2.28 -10.46
C ASP A 51 3.29 -1.47 -10.97
N LEU A 52 4.16 -2.11 -11.77
CA LEU A 52 5.41 -1.54 -12.26
C LEU A 52 5.24 -1.03 -13.70
N HIS A 53 5.72 0.19 -13.94
CA HIS A 53 5.75 0.84 -15.25
C HIS A 53 7.20 1.20 -15.60
N PRO A 54 7.92 0.34 -16.35
CA PRO A 54 9.29 0.63 -16.78
C PRO A 54 9.40 2.00 -17.47
N ASN A 55 10.50 2.73 -17.23
CA ASN A 55 10.71 4.10 -17.72
C ASN A 55 9.68 5.14 -17.23
N ARG A 56 8.89 4.82 -16.20
CA ARG A 56 7.86 5.72 -15.69
C ARG A 56 7.77 5.75 -14.17
N GLY A 57 7.51 4.63 -13.51
CA GLY A 57 7.27 4.59 -12.07
C GLY A 57 6.66 3.29 -11.57
N VAL A 58 6.24 3.29 -10.31
CA VAL A 58 5.68 2.14 -9.60
C VAL A 58 4.55 2.61 -8.71
N ILE A 59 3.49 1.81 -8.67
CA ILE A 59 2.30 2.04 -7.85
C ILE A 59 2.13 0.87 -6.90
N HIS A 60 2.05 1.18 -5.61
CA HIS A 60 1.56 0.27 -4.58
C HIS A 60 0.15 0.66 -4.15
N THR A 61 -0.74 -0.33 -4.17
CA THR A 61 -2.09 -0.22 -3.60
C THR A 61 -2.27 -1.33 -2.57
N GLN A 62 -2.56 -0.97 -1.33
CA GLN A 62 -2.67 -1.91 -0.20
C GLN A 62 -3.69 -1.43 0.84
N ALA A 63 -3.83 -2.19 1.93
CA ALA A 63 -4.84 -2.04 2.97
C ALA A 63 -6.28 -2.06 2.41
N TYR A 64 -7.01 -3.13 2.71
CA TYR A 64 -8.33 -3.37 2.09
C TYR A 64 -8.25 -3.21 0.56
N TYR A 65 -7.31 -3.94 -0.07
CA TYR A 65 -7.00 -3.82 -1.49
C TYR A 65 -8.25 -3.96 -2.37
N ILE A 66 -8.31 -3.14 -3.44
CA ILE A 66 -9.29 -3.27 -4.52
C ILE A 66 -8.57 -3.13 -5.85
N SER A 67 -8.70 -4.15 -6.71
CA SER A 67 -8.06 -4.18 -8.03
C SER A 67 -8.48 -3.03 -8.94
N ALA A 68 -9.75 -2.60 -8.86
CA ALA A 68 -10.24 -1.46 -9.62
C ALA A 68 -9.52 -0.14 -9.28
N ASN A 69 -9.10 0.07 -8.03
CA ASN A 69 -8.28 1.23 -7.67
C ASN A 69 -6.89 1.15 -8.31
N GLN A 70 -6.28 -0.03 -8.34
CA GLN A 70 -4.97 -0.22 -8.97
C GLN A 70 -5.03 0.02 -10.49
N VAL A 71 -6.05 -0.52 -11.16
CA VAL A 71 -6.27 -0.25 -12.60
C VAL A 71 -6.55 1.23 -12.86
N TYR A 72 -7.28 1.90 -11.96
CA TYR A 72 -7.51 3.33 -12.09
C TYR A 72 -6.21 4.14 -11.93
N ALA A 73 -5.40 3.83 -10.92
CA ALA A 73 -4.09 4.45 -10.69
C ALA A 73 -3.15 4.26 -11.90
N ARG A 74 -3.11 3.04 -12.46
CA ARG A 74 -2.39 2.72 -13.69
C ARG A 74 -2.74 3.66 -14.83
N ASN A 75 -4.04 3.81 -15.10
CA ASN A 75 -4.50 4.64 -16.22
C ASN A 75 -4.10 6.11 -16.02
N LEU A 76 -4.19 6.61 -14.78
CA LEU A 76 -3.77 7.98 -14.46
C LEU A 76 -2.25 8.16 -14.62
N MET A 77 -1.44 7.17 -14.23
CA MET A 77 0.01 7.21 -14.45
C MET A 77 0.37 7.21 -15.95
N ILE A 78 -0.30 6.37 -16.75
CA ILE A 78 -0.14 6.33 -18.21
C ILE A 78 -0.53 7.68 -18.85
N MET A 79 -1.55 8.34 -18.31
CA MET A 79 -1.97 9.69 -18.75
C MET A 79 -1.00 10.81 -18.33
N GLY A 80 0.07 10.50 -17.61
CA GLY A 80 1.10 11.47 -17.30
C GLY A 80 0.96 12.16 -15.93
N LEU A 81 -0.08 11.86 -15.14
CA LEU A 81 -0.32 12.50 -13.85
C LEU A 81 0.83 12.25 -12.86
N SER A 82 1.02 13.19 -11.93
CA SER A 82 1.98 13.05 -10.84
C SER A 82 1.48 12.07 -9.77
N PRO A 83 2.39 11.48 -8.96
CA PRO A 83 2.02 10.61 -7.85
C PRO A 83 0.96 11.21 -6.92
N GLN A 84 1.08 12.50 -6.57
CA GLN A 84 0.10 13.18 -5.72
C GLN A 84 -1.26 13.31 -6.42
N GLN A 85 -1.29 13.72 -7.70
CA GLN A 85 -2.55 13.83 -8.46
C GLN A 85 -3.26 12.47 -8.60
N ILE A 86 -2.49 11.39 -8.74
CA ILE A 86 -3.03 10.02 -8.77
C ILE A 86 -3.68 9.68 -7.42
N ILE A 87 -2.99 9.95 -6.31
CA ILE A 87 -3.51 9.71 -4.96
C ILE A 87 -4.76 10.54 -4.69
N ASP A 88 -4.75 11.84 -5.00
CA ASP A 88 -5.91 12.71 -4.81
C ASP A 88 -7.13 12.19 -5.60
N SER A 89 -6.89 11.72 -6.83
CA SER A 89 -7.93 11.12 -7.67
C SER A 89 -8.46 9.80 -7.09
N LEU A 90 -7.58 8.95 -6.54
CA LEU A 90 -7.97 7.70 -5.87
C LEU A 90 -8.84 7.95 -4.64
N ILE A 91 -8.50 8.95 -3.84
CA ILE A 91 -9.27 9.33 -2.64
C ILE A 91 -10.65 9.84 -3.05
N ALA A 92 -10.72 10.72 -4.05
CA ALA A 92 -11.97 11.30 -4.52
C ALA A 92 -12.86 10.28 -5.26
N ASN A 93 -12.28 9.24 -5.86
CA ASN A 93 -12.98 8.30 -6.75
C ASN A 93 -12.74 6.83 -6.37
N ASP A 94 -12.68 6.51 -5.07
CA ASP A 94 -12.48 5.14 -4.57
C ASP A 94 -13.47 4.19 -5.25
N LYS A 95 -12.96 3.10 -5.82
CA LYS A 95 -13.75 2.15 -6.61
C LYS A 95 -14.50 1.11 -5.75
N GLY A 96 -14.51 1.28 -4.42
CA GLY A 96 -15.33 0.46 -3.53
C GLY A 96 -16.82 0.71 -3.75
N SER A 97 -17.64 -0.30 -3.43
CA SER A 97 -19.09 -0.16 -3.37
C SER A 97 -19.58 -0.62 -1.98
N PRO A 98 -19.83 0.29 -1.04
CA PRO A 98 -19.63 1.76 -1.13
C PRO A 98 -18.15 2.19 -1.05
N PRO A 99 -17.81 3.43 -1.45
CA PRO A 99 -16.43 3.92 -1.44
C PRO A 99 -15.93 4.17 -0.01
N PHE A 100 -14.71 3.70 0.30
CA PHE A 100 -14.07 3.85 1.61
C PHE A 100 -12.58 4.20 1.48
N PRO A 101 -12.23 5.40 0.99
CA PRO A 101 -10.83 5.79 0.78
C PRO A 101 -10.03 5.76 2.09
N THR A 102 -10.65 6.06 3.24
CA THR A 102 -9.98 6.04 4.56
C THR A 102 -9.54 4.65 5.02
N ARG A 103 -9.94 3.58 4.33
CA ARG A 103 -9.46 2.20 4.56
C ARG A 103 -8.34 1.80 3.61
N ARG A 104 -7.87 2.69 2.74
CA ARG A 104 -6.85 2.38 1.72
C ARG A 104 -5.49 2.90 2.12
N GLN A 105 -4.47 2.32 1.53
CA GLN A 105 -3.11 2.83 1.60
C GLN A 105 -2.44 2.75 0.22
N TYR A 106 -1.75 3.82 -0.14
CA TYR A 106 -1.09 3.96 -1.45
C TYR A 106 0.34 4.46 -1.27
N GLY A 107 1.25 3.97 -2.08
CA GLY A 107 2.61 4.48 -2.24
C GLY A 107 2.94 4.53 -3.72
N ILE A 108 3.32 5.70 -4.24
CA ILE A 108 3.58 5.88 -5.66
C ILE A 108 4.88 6.65 -5.82
N THR A 109 5.80 6.09 -6.59
CA THR A 109 7.05 6.74 -6.99
C THR A 109 7.14 6.75 -8.51
N ASP A 110 7.44 7.90 -9.10
CA ASP A 110 7.63 8.02 -10.54
C ASP A 110 8.74 9.02 -10.87
N PHE A 111 9.08 9.14 -12.16
CA PHE A 111 10.05 10.13 -12.61
C PHE A 111 9.73 10.69 -13.99
N ILE A 112 10.21 11.92 -14.24
CA ILE A 112 10.24 12.56 -15.56
C ILE A 112 11.66 13.08 -15.79
N GLY A 113 12.34 12.50 -16.79
CA GLY A 113 13.79 12.68 -16.93
C GLY A 113 14.49 12.28 -15.64
N ASN A 114 15.31 13.17 -15.08
CA ASN A 114 15.99 12.93 -13.80
C ASN A 114 15.22 13.40 -12.55
N THR A 115 14.00 13.90 -12.72
CA THR A 115 13.19 14.41 -11.60
C THR A 115 12.31 13.30 -11.05
N VAL A 116 12.58 12.90 -9.81
CA VAL A 116 11.76 11.91 -9.09
C VAL A 116 10.63 12.59 -8.34
N ARG A 117 9.48 11.94 -8.27
CA ARG A 117 8.32 12.38 -7.49
C ARG A 117 7.82 11.20 -6.67
N THR A 118 7.49 11.47 -5.42
CA THR A 118 7.00 10.47 -4.46
C THR A 118 5.73 10.99 -3.81
N ALA A 119 4.75 10.12 -3.61
CA ALA A 119 3.55 10.44 -2.83
C ALA A 119 3.03 9.19 -2.13
N GLY A 120 2.48 9.39 -0.93
CA GLY A 120 1.92 8.33 -0.12
C GLY A 120 0.62 8.77 0.53
N TYR A 121 -0.25 7.81 0.81
CA TYR A 121 -1.48 8.03 1.54
C TYR A 121 -1.74 6.86 2.47
N THR A 122 -2.06 7.17 3.73
CA THR A 122 -2.48 6.20 4.73
C THR A 122 -3.83 6.64 5.27
N GLY A 123 -4.88 5.91 4.91
CA GLY A 123 -6.22 6.17 5.42
C GLY A 123 -6.30 5.97 6.94
N THR A 124 -7.09 6.80 7.62
CA THR A 124 -7.22 6.78 9.08
C THR A 124 -7.88 5.52 9.64
N ASN A 125 -8.54 4.74 8.79
CA ASN A 125 -9.28 3.52 9.13
C ASN A 125 -8.59 2.25 8.58
N THR A 126 -7.31 2.32 8.22
CA THR A 126 -6.49 1.10 8.04
C THR A 126 -6.11 0.51 9.39
N ASP A 127 -5.70 -0.75 9.48
CA ASP A 127 -5.42 -1.38 10.77
C ASP A 127 -4.10 -0.81 11.37
N PRO A 128 -4.02 -0.47 12.67
CA PRO A 128 -2.77 -0.11 13.32
C PRO A 128 -1.82 -1.32 13.42
N TYR A 129 -0.50 -1.17 13.28
CA TYR A 129 0.24 0.05 12.96
C TYR A 129 0.11 0.43 11.48
N ARG A 130 -0.04 1.74 11.20
CA ARG A 130 -0.20 2.29 9.85
C ARG A 130 0.66 3.53 9.66
N ASN A 131 1.47 3.56 8.59
CA ASN A 131 2.23 4.73 8.20
C ASN A 131 2.67 4.63 6.71
N HIS A 132 3.18 5.71 6.14
CA HIS A 132 3.98 5.72 4.92
C HIS A 132 5.19 6.62 5.11
N VAL A 133 6.28 6.35 4.38
CA VAL A 133 7.50 7.18 4.42
C VAL A 133 7.80 7.62 3.00
N LEU A 134 8.17 8.88 2.82
CA LEU A 134 8.57 9.40 1.52
C LEU A 134 10.08 9.59 1.52
N GLY A 135 10.76 8.84 0.66
CA GLY A 135 12.17 9.01 0.38
C GLY A 135 12.42 9.88 -0.86
N PRO A 136 13.70 10.15 -1.18
CA PRO A 136 14.07 10.87 -2.39
C PRO A 136 13.69 10.13 -3.68
N ASN A 137 13.71 8.79 -3.63
CA ASN A 137 13.45 7.93 -4.78
C ASN A 137 12.60 6.70 -4.45
N PHE A 138 11.89 6.72 -3.33
CA PHE A 138 11.05 5.62 -2.88
C PHE A 138 9.86 6.10 -2.05
N THR A 139 8.85 5.24 -1.95
CA THR A 139 7.76 5.32 -0.97
C THR A 139 7.48 3.97 -0.35
#